data_AF-A0A2A3K0E4-F1
#
_entry.id   AF-A0A2A3K0E4-F1
#
_cell.length_a   1.000
_cell.length_b   1.000
_cell.length_c   1.000
_cell.angle_alpha   90.00
_cell.angle_beta   90.00
_cell.angle_gamma   90.00
#
_symmetry.space_group_name_H-M   'P 1'
#
loop_
_entity.id
_entity.type
_entity.pdbx_description
1 polymer ?
#
loop_
_entity_poly.entity_id
_entity_poly.type
_entity_poly.pdbx_seq_one_letter_code
_entity_poly.pdbx_strand_id
1 'polypeptide(L)'
;MPHRWLPLVLSLSALLLVGAVLAGWLLGVEVLVRGAPNRAAMVPSTAITFGLLFSGLLIHLQRQPLRGAVLACAAIAAGVALTNSIVIQLGGGGLDVLAETRAPSDRMSPGTIAGLIVAALGLAGLCSARLCRAEVPVLSAMAGLSGIVAVLFVHNFHRGSPLALPFVEAMSIYTALCLLIFFAALLLVALDPSAERQRRARPARS
;
A
#
# COMPACT_ATOMS: atom_id res chain seq x y z
N MET A 1 -13.40 18.91 14.07
CA MET A 1 -12.49 18.03 13.31
C MET A 1 -12.90 16.54 13.37
N PRO A 2 -14.15 16.16 13.06
CA PRO A 2 -14.63 14.79 13.27
C PRO A 2 -14.36 13.79 12.13
N HIS A 3 -13.60 14.14 11.06
CA HIS A 3 -13.42 13.24 9.90
C HIS A 3 -12.01 12.63 9.79
N ARG A 4 -11.04 13.06 10.61
CA ARG A 4 -9.65 12.56 10.55
C ARG A 4 -9.38 11.30 11.38
N TRP A 5 -10.28 10.94 12.29
CA TRP A 5 -10.08 9.77 13.15
C TRP A 5 -10.17 8.47 12.35
N LEU A 6 -11.06 8.39 11.36
CA LEU A 6 -11.24 7.19 10.55
C LEU A 6 -9.97 6.82 9.76
N PRO A 7 -9.38 7.71 8.92
CA PRO A 7 -8.13 7.38 8.22
C PRO A 7 -6.96 7.14 9.18
N LEU A 8 -6.97 7.75 10.37
CA LEU A 8 -5.97 7.49 11.41
C LEU A 8 -6.11 6.07 11.97
N VAL A 9 -7.31 5.65 12.37
CA VAL A 9 -7.58 4.29 12.89
C VAL A 9 -7.27 3.24 11.83
N LEU A 10 -7.70 3.47 10.59
CA LEU A 10 -7.37 2.61 9.45
C LEU A 10 -5.85 2.46 9.29
N SER A 11 -5.10 3.57 9.31
CA SER A 11 -3.65 3.54 9.17
C SER A 11 -2.94 2.82 10.32
N LEU A 12 -3.37 3.06 11.56
CA LEU A 12 -2.80 2.36 12.73
C LEU A 12 -3.09 0.86 12.69
N SER A 13 -4.32 0.48 12.35
CA SER A 13 -4.70 -0.94 12.23
C SER A 13 -3.89 -1.66 11.15
N ALA A 14 -3.63 -1.01 10.03
CA ALA A 14 -2.80 -1.55 8.97
C ALA A 14 -1.32 -1.65 9.35
N LEU A 15 -0.79 -0.69 10.12
CA LEU A 15 0.58 -0.77 10.65
C LEU A 15 0.73 -1.93 11.64
N LEU A 16 -0.28 -2.21 12.46
CA LEU A 16 -0.29 -3.39 13.32
C LEU A 16 -0.29 -4.68 12.51
N LEU A 17 -1.08 -4.76 11.44
CA LEU A 17 -1.07 -5.91 10.52
C LEU A 17 0.30 -6.08 9.85
N VAL A 18 0.92 -5.00 9.37
CA VAL A 18 2.28 -5.00 8.80
C VAL A 18 3.29 -5.51 9.84
N GLY A 19 3.21 -5.03 11.08
CA GLY A 19 4.05 -5.49 12.18
C GLY A 19 3.88 -6.98 12.46
N ALA A 20 2.64 -7.48 12.47
CA ALA A 20 2.34 -8.90 12.66
C ALA A 20 2.90 -9.78 11.52
N VAL A 21 2.81 -9.32 10.27
CA VAL A 21 3.38 -10.02 9.10
C VAL A 21 4.90 -10.08 9.20
N LEU A 22 5.56 -8.96 9.54
CA LEU A 22 7.02 -8.94 9.72
C LEU A 22 7.46 -9.84 10.88
N ALA A 23 6.76 -9.82 12.01
CA ALA A 23 6.99 -10.76 13.10
C ALA A 23 6.77 -12.21 12.68
N GLY A 24 5.77 -12.48 11.83
CA GLY A 24 5.52 -13.80 11.24
C GLY A 24 6.70 -14.34 10.46
N TRP A 25 7.36 -13.50 9.66
CA TRP A 25 8.60 -13.90 8.97
C TRP A 25 9.76 -14.14 9.94
N LEU A 26 9.97 -13.26 10.91
CA LEU A 26 11.07 -13.39 11.89
C LEU A 26 10.93 -14.62 12.79
N LEU A 27 9.70 -15.00 13.12
CA LEU A 27 9.39 -16.12 14.02
C LEU A 27 9.05 -17.42 13.28
N GLY A 28 9.00 -17.41 11.93
CA GLY A 28 8.60 -18.56 11.13
C GLY A 28 7.13 -18.98 11.30
N VAL A 29 6.23 -18.03 11.62
CA VAL A 29 4.81 -18.30 11.86
C VAL A 29 3.99 -18.07 10.59
N GLU A 30 3.72 -19.16 9.87
CA GLU A 30 3.05 -19.15 8.56
C GLU A 30 1.65 -18.50 8.57
N VAL A 31 0.89 -18.65 9.66
CA VAL A 31 -0.45 -18.05 9.78
C VAL A 31 -0.40 -16.52 9.73
N LEU A 32 0.65 -15.91 10.29
CA LEU A 32 0.81 -14.45 10.30
C LEU A 32 1.18 -13.88 8.93
N VAL A 33 1.74 -14.69 8.03
CA VAL A 33 2.17 -14.25 6.68
C VAL A 33 1.20 -14.68 5.57
N ARG A 34 0.42 -15.77 5.76
CA ARG A 34 -0.54 -16.31 4.77
C ARG A 34 -2.01 -16.30 5.19
N GLY A 35 -2.28 -16.33 6.49
CA GLY A 35 -3.60 -16.52 7.09
C GLY A 35 -4.12 -17.96 7.07
N ALA A 36 -3.81 -18.75 6.04
CA ALA A 36 -4.16 -20.16 5.98
C ALA A 36 -3.12 -20.97 5.18
N PRO A 37 -3.07 -22.32 5.38
CA PRO A 37 -2.29 -23.20 4.52
C PRO A 37 -2.67 -23.03 3.04
N ASN A 38 -1.71 -23.19 2.13
CA ASN A 38 -1.90 -23.10 0.67
C ASN A 38 -2.29 -21.72 0.10
N ARG A 39 -2.07 -20.63 0.84
CA ARG A 39 -2.22 -19.25 0.33
C ARG A 39 -0.87 -18.59 0.06
N ALA A 40 -0.86 -17.58 -0.80
CA ALA A 40 0.33 -16.75 -1.00
C ALA A 40 0.66 -15.94 0.28
N ALA A 41 1.95 -15.86 0.61
CA ALA A 41 2.44 -15.07 1.73
C ALA A 41 2.63 -13.60 1.32
N MET A 42 2.36 -12.69 2.25
CA MET A 42 2.77 -11.30 2.10
C MET A 42 4.27 -11.21 2.36
N VAL A 43 5.06 -11.02 1.31
CA VAL A 43 6.54 -10.95 1.41
C VAL A 43 7.01 -9.70 2.17
N PRO A 44 8.18 -9.74 2.84
CA PRO A 44 8.67 -8.64 3.68
C PRO A 44 8.75 -7.29 2.94
N SER A 45 9.22 -7.27 1.70
CA SER A 45 9.27 -6.05 0.87
C SER A 45 7.90 -5.40 0.69
N THR A 46 6.85 -6.21 0.54
CA THR A 46 5.46 -5.73 0.44
C THR A 46 5.00 -5.12 1.77
N ALA A 47 5.28 -5.79 2.89
CA ALA A 47 4.95 -5.31 4.23
C ALA A 47 5.65 -3.97 4.54
N ILE A 48 6.94 -3.87 4.27
CA ILE A 48 7.72 -2.63 4.41
C ILE A 48 7.13 -1.52 3.55
N THR A 49 6.74 -1.83 2.30
CA THR A 49 6.14 -0.84 1.39
C THR A 49 4.84 -0.28 1.95
N PHE A 50 3.95 -1.13 2.49
CA PHE A 50 2.75 -0.63 3.19
C PHE A 50 3.09 0.14 4.46
N GLY A 51 4.09 -0.30 5.22
CA GLY A 51 4.60 0.44 6.37
C GLY A 51 4.96 1.89 6.02
N LEU A 52 5.67 2.09 4.91
CA LEU A 52 6.01 3.41 4.39
C LEU A 52 4.77 4.20 3.95
N LEU A 53 3.87 3.58 3.18
CA LEU A 53 2.66 4.24 2.69
C LEU A 53 1.75 4.73 3.84
N PHE A 54 1.45 3.86 4.81
CA PHE A 54 0.64 4.23 5.97
C PHE A 54 1.34 5.22 6.89
N SER A 55 2.66 5.11 7.07
CA SER A 55 3.44 6.11 7.82
C SER A 55 3.38 7.48 7.15
N GLY A 56 3.53 7.53 5.83
CA GLY A 56 3.40 8.77 5.05
C GLY A 56 2.01 9.38 5.17
N LEU A 57 0.95 8.55 5.17
CA LEU A 57 -0.43 9.01 5.38
C LEU A 57 -0.64 9.56 6.79
N LEU A 58 -0.10 8.91 7.83
CA LEU A 58 -0.14 9.41 9.21
C LEU A 58 0.61 10.73 9.37
N ILE A 59 1.78 10.87 8.77
CA ILE A 59 2.54 12.13 8.77
C ILE A 59 1.71 13.24 8.10
N HIS A 60 1.01 12.94 7.00
CA HIS A 60 0.12 13.89 6.34
C HIS A 60 -1.04 14.36 7.22
N LEU A 61 -1.58 13.47 8.06
CA LEU A 61 -2.71 13.76 8.94
C LEU A 61 -2.37 14.67 10.13
N GLN A 62 -1.07 14.86 10.43
CA GLN A 62 -0.62 15.74 11.51
C GLN A 62 -1.03 17.21 11.27
N ARG A 63 -1.02 18.02 12.35
CA ARG A 63 -1.36 19.45 12.26
C ARG A 63 -0.38 20.24 11.38
N GLN A 64 0.89 19.85 11.40
CA GLN A 64 1.97 20.45 10.61
C GLN A 64 2.71 19.35 9.84
N PRO A 65 2.17 18.88 8.71
CA PRO A 65 2.74 17.74 8.00
C PRO A 65 4.09 18.09 7.37
N LEU A 66 5.08 17.23 7.61
CA LEU A 66 6.39 17.30 6.98
C LEU A 66 6.30 16.79 5.53
N ARG A 67 6.02 17.69 4.59
CA ARG A 67 5.85 17.36 3.16
C ARG A 67 6.98 16.51 2.60
N GLY A 68 8.23 16.83 2.93
CA GLY A 68 9.39 16.07 2.48
C GLY A 68 9.37 14.61 2.93
N ALA A 69 8.95 14.35 4.18
CA ALA A 69 8.85 13.00 4.71
C ALA A 69 7.73 12.19 4.03
N VAL A 70 6.57 12.80 3.77
CA VAL A 70 5.48 12.13 3.03
C VAL A 70 5.92 11.75 1.61
N LEU A 71 6.59 12.67 0.92
CA LEU A 71 7.13 12.43 -0.42
C LEU A 71 8.23 11.36 -0.41
N ALA A 72 9.10 11.35 0.61
CA ALA A 72 10.12 10.31 0.77
C ALA A 72 9.47 8.93 0.98
N CYS A 73 8.46 8.82 1.85
CA CYS A 73 7.70 7.59 2.03
C CYS A 73 7.10 7.08 0.72
N ALA A 74 6.44 7.97 -0.05
CA ALA A 74 5.86 7.61 -1.34
C ALA A 74 6.93 7.19 -2.37
N ALA A 75 8.03 7.94 -2.47
CA ALA A 75 9.11 7.67 -3.40
C ALA A 75 9.84 6.35 -3.09
N ILE A 76 10.15 6.09 -1.82
CA ILE A 76 10.79 4.84 -1.39
C ILE A 76 9.83 3.68 -1.61
N ALA A 77 8.54 3.83 -1.29
CA ALA A 77 7.55 2.78 -1.52
C ALA A 77 7.44 2.42 -3.01
N ALA A 78 7.36 3.42 -3.89
CA ALA A 78 7.37 3.20 -5.34
C ALA A 78 8.69 2.56 -5.81
N GLY A 79 9.83 3.02 -5.27
CA GLY A 79 11.14 2.46 -5.54
C GLY A 79 11.22 0.97 -5.19
N VAL A 80 10.80 0.57 -3.99
CA VAL A 80 10.78 -0.83 -3.55
C VAL A 80 9.89 -1.68 -4.46
N ALA A 81 8.70 -1.21 -4.83
CA ALA A 81 7.80 -1.92 -5.74
C ALA A 81 8.42 -2.11 -7.13
N LEU A 82 9.04 -1.07 -7.69
CA LEU A 82 9.72 -1.12 -8.99
C LEU A 82 10.96 -2.00 -8.95
N THR A 83 11.80 -1.89 -7.92
CA THR A 83 12.98 -2.75 -7.76
C THR A 83 12.57 -4.22 -7.67
N ASN A 84 11.47 -4.56 -6.98
CA ASN A 84 10.96 -5.93 -6.95
C ASN A 84 10.55 -6.44 -8.33
N SER A 85 10.01 -5.58 -9.21
CA SER A 85 9.65 -5.98 -10.58
C SER A 85 10.86 -6.39 -11.43
N ILE A 86 12.04 -5.84 -11.14
CA ILE A 86 13.30 -6.08 -11.87
C ILE A 86 14.09 -7.23 -11.23
N VAL A 87 14.27 -7.20 -9.92
CA VAL A 87 15.12 -8.14 -9.17
C VAL A 87 14.61 -9.58 -9.26
N ILE A 88 13.29 -9.78 -9.26
CA ILE A 88 12.69 -11.12 -9.43
C ILE A 88 13.04 -11.71 -10.81
N GLN A 89 13.11 -10.90 -11.86
CA GLN A 89 13.46 -11.39 -13.21
C GLN A 89 14.94 -11.78 -13.31
N LEU A 90 15.79 -11.22 -12.46
CA LEU A 90 17.23 -11.50 -12.42
C LEU A 90 17.59 -12.62 -11.44
N GLY A 91 16.59 -13.30 -10.84
CA GLY A 91 16.82 -14.39 -9.89
C GLY A 91 17.33 -13.94 -8.51
N GLY A 92 17.28 -12.65 -8.20
CA GLY A 92 17.71 -12.12 -6.90
C GLY A 92 16.60 -12.16 -5.85
N GLY A 93 16.97 -12.38 -4.58
CA GLY A 93 16.03 -12.34 -3.44
C GLY A 93 15.63 -10.93 -2.98
N GLY A 94 16.40 -9.89 -3.32
CA GLY A 94 16.12 -8.50 -2.92
C GLY A 94 16.02 -8.29 -1.41
N LEU A 95 15.09 -7.42 -0.96
CA LEU A 95 14.79 -7.22 0.47
C LEU A 95 14.14 -8.45 1.14
N ASP A 96 13.70 -9.41 0.33
CA ASP A 96 13.07 -10.63 0.83
C ASP A 96 14.10 -11.71 1.19
N VAL A 97 15.41 -11.43 1.10
CA VAL A 97 16.48 -12.31 1.61
C VAL A 97 16.32 -12.60 3.11
N LEU A 98 15.67 -11.69 3.85
CA LEU A 98 15.31 -11.89 5.26
C LEU A 98 14.29 -13.03 5.48
N ALA A 99 13.75 -13.62 4.42
CA ALA A 99 12.80 -14.72 4.43
C ALA A 99 13.44 -15.99 3.84
N GLU A 100 14.46 -16.54 4.50
CA GLU A 100 15.17 -17.75 4.06
C GLU A 100 14.24 -18.97 3.88
N THR A 101 13.11 -19.00 4.58
CA THR A 101 12.08 -20.07 4.51
C THR A 101 11.01 -19.83 3.44
N ARG A 102 11.16 -18.79 2.61
CA ARG A 102 10.18 -18.40 1.59
C ARG A 102 10.03 -19.47 0.52
N ALA A 103 8.78 -19.83 0.21
CA ALA A 103 8.50 -20.69 -0.94
C ALA A 103 8.81 -19.92 -2.26
N PRO A 104 9.37 -20.57 -3.30
CA PRO A 104 9.72 -19.90 -4.56
C PRO A 104 8.57 -19.16 -5.25
N SER A 105 7.33 -19.58 -4.98
CA SER A 105 6.11 -18.99 -5.54
C SER A 105 5.62 -17.74 -4.78
N ASP A 106 6.04 -17.52 -3.53
CA ASP A 106 5.75 -16.26 -2.85
C ASP A 106 6.55 -15.17 -3.52
N ARG A 107 5.91 -14.06 -3.89
CA ARG A 107 6.55 -12.89 -4.48
C ARG A 107 5.58 -11.72 -4.52
N MET A 108 6.10 -10.51 -4.73
CA MET A 108 5.24 -9.39 -5.06
C MET A 108 4.63 -9.61 -6.45
N SER A 109 3.30 -9.79 -6.51
CA SER A 109 2.61 -9.99 -7.80
C SER A 109 2.66 -8.71 -8.66
N PRO A 110 2.57 -8.82 -10.00
CA PRO A 110 2.47 -7.66 -10.89
C PRO A 110 1.33 -6.71 -10.51
N GLY A 111 0.16 -7.23 -10.12
CA GLY A 111 -0.95 -6.42 -9.66
C GLY A 111 -0.71 -5.74 -8.32
N THR A 112 0.04 -6.39 -7.41
CA THR A 112 0.52 -5.74 -6.19
C THR A 112 1.43 -4.56 -6.51
N ILE A 113 2.40 -4.74 -7.42
CA ILE A 113 3.32 -3.66 -7.84
C ILE A 113 2.54 -2.48 -8.42
N ALA A 114 1.62 -2.75 -9.35
CA ALA A 114 0.77 -1.72 -9.95
C ALA A 114 -0.06 -0.97 -8.90
N GLY A 115 -0.69 -1.71 -7.98
CA GLY A 115 -1.44 -1.13 -6.87
C GLY A 115 -0.60 -0.25 -5.95
N LEU A 116 0.62 -0.68 -5.60
CA LEU A 116 1.55 0.09 -4.77
C LEU A 116 2.05 1.36 -5.46
N ILE A 117 2.26 1.33 -6.77
CA ILE A 117 2.64 2.52 -7.56
C ILE A 117 1.49 3.54 -7.58
N VAL A 118 0.25 3.07 -7.81
CA VAL A 118 -0.94 3.94 -7.77
C VAL A 118 -1.14 4.52 -6.36
N ALA A 119 -0.95 3.72 -5.31
CA ALA A 119 -1.01 4.16 -3.93
C ALA A 119 0.05 5.24 -3.60
N ALA A 120 1.30 5.02 -4.02
CA ALA A 120 2.38 5.98 -3.85
C ALA A 120 2.11 7.29 -4.61
N LEU A 121 1.59 7.21 -5.84
CA LEU A 121 1.22 8.38 -6.63
C LEU A 121 0.11 9.19 -5.94
N GLY A 122 -0.92 8.52 -5.43
CA GLY A 122 -2.00 9.15 -4.68
C GLY A 122 -1.50 9.86 -3.42
N LEU A 123 -0.61 9.20 -2.65
CA LEU A 123 0.02 9.78 -1.46
C LEU A 123 0.88 11.01 -1.80
N ALA A 124 1.72 10.91 -2.84
CA ALA A 124 2.52 12.04 -3.31
C ALA A 124 1.64 13.21 -3.80
N GLY A 125 0.51 12.88 -4.43
CA GLY A 125 -0.48 13.84 -4.88
C GLY A 125 -1.06 14.69 -3.75
N LEU A 126 -1.18 14.17 -2.52
CA LEU A 126 -1.64 14.94 -1.36
C LEU A 126 -0.69 16.10 -1.00
N CYS A 127 0.60 16.00 -1.33
CA CYS A 127 1.61 16.99 -1.00
C CYS A 127 2.00 17.91 -2.17
N SER A 128 1.58 17.59 -3.41
CA SER A 128 1.86 18.38 -4.61
C SER A 128 0.64 19.19 -5.05
N ALA A 129 0.78 20.52 -5.08
CA ALA A 129 -0.32 21.40 -5.51
C ALA A 129 -0.75 21.14 -6.96
N ARG A 130 0.21 20.84 -7.86
CA ARG A 130 -0.07 20.54 -9.26
C ARG A 130 -0.86 19.23 -9.40
N LEU A 131 -0.38 18.17 -8.78
CA LEU A 131 -1.03 16.85 -8.85
C LEU A 131 -2.41 16.90 -8.20
N CYS A 132 -2.54 17.63 -7.09
CA CYS A 132 -3.84 17.68 -6.44
C CYS A 132 -4.87 18.55 -7.15
N ARG A 133 -4.45 19.57 -7.92
CA ARG A 133 -5.36 20.29 -8.83
C ARG A 133 -5.85 19.41 -9.98
N ALA A 134 -5.04 18.43 -10.39
CA ALA A 134 -5.42 17.42 -11.36
C ALA A 134 -6.16 16.22 -10.72
N GLU A 135 -6.66 16.37 -9.48
CA GLU A 135 -7.43 15.36 -8.75
C GLU A 135 -6.73 14.00 -8.59
N VAL A 136 -5.41 13.96 -8.73
CA VAL A 136 -4.62 12.71 -8.72
C VAL A 136 -4.89 11.87 -7.46
N PRO A 137 -4.93 12.42 -6.22
CA PRO A 137 -5.24 11.61 -5.04
C PRO A 137 -6.62 10.93 -5.10
N VAL A 138 -7.64 11.64 -5.59
CA VAL A 138 -9.01 11.12 -5.70
C VAL A 138 -9.05 10.03 -6.77
N LEU A 139 -8.50 10.30 -7.96
CA LEU A 139 -8.47 9.35 -9.07
C LEU A 139 -7.68 8.09 -8.71
N SER A 140 -6.50 8.22 -8.08
CA SER A 140 -5.72 7.09 -7.61
C SER A 140 -6.47 6.27 -6.56
N ALA A 141 -7.17 6.91 -5.62
CA ALA A 141 -7.95 6.22 -4.61
C ALA A 141 -9.15 5.48 -5.21
N MET A 142 -9.89 6.10 -6.12
CA MET A 142 -11.04 5.48 -6.80
C MET A 142 -10.61 4.32 -7.69
N ALA A 143 -9.55 4.51 -8.50
CA ALA A 143 -9.01 3.45 -9.34
C ALA A 143 -8.50 2.27 -8.50
N GLY A 144 -7.76 2.56 -7.43
CA GLY A 144 -7.26 1.58 -6.48
C GLY A 144 -8.37 0.81 -5.77
N LEU A 145 -9.38 1.50 -5.25
CA LEU A 145 -10.56 0.89 -4.60
C LEU A 145 -11.33 -0.01 -5.57
N SER A 146 -11.64 0.50 -6.76
CA SER A 146 -12.38 -0.26 -7.77
C SER A 146 -11.61 -1.53 -8.16
N GLY A 147 -10.30 -1.39 -8.41
CA GLY A 147 -9.43 -2.51 -8.75
C GLY A 147 -9.35 -3.56 -7.63
N ILE A 148 -9.12 -3.14 -6.39
CA ILE A 148 -8.98 -4.10 -5.29
C ILE A 148 -10.30 -4.77 -4.90
N VAL A 149 -11.42 -4.04 -4.98
CA VAL A 149 -12.74 -4.64 -4.80
C VAL A 149 -12.99 -5.70 -5.88
N ALA A 150 -12.70 -5.41 -7.15
CA ALA A 150 -12.81 -6.40 -8.22
C ALA A 150 -11.96 -7.65 -7.95
N VAL A 151 -10.71 -7.47 -7.48
CA VAL A 151 -9.85 -8.60 -7.08
C VAL A 151 -10.47 -9.40 -5.95
N LEU A 152 -10.99 -8.76 -4.89
CA LEU A 152 -11.59 -9.46 -3.75
C LEU A 152 -12.83 -10.28 -4.12
N PHE A 153 -13.60 -9.87 -5.14
CA PHE A 153 -14.78 -10.59 -5.60
C PHE A 153 -14.46 -11.71 -6.60
N VAL A 154 -13.43 -11.54 -7.43
CA VAL A 154 -13.14 -12.46 -8.56
C VAL A 154 -12.01 -13.43 -8.23
N HIS A 155 -11.01 -13.01 -7.47
CA HIS A 155 -9.79 -13.78 -7.25
C HIS A 155 -9.91 -14.75 -6.08
N ASN A 156 -9.60 -16.02 -6.33
CA ASN A 156 -9.41 -17.01 -5.26
C ASN A 156 -7.94 -17.02 -4.80
N PHE A 157 -7.71 -16.67 -3.53
CA PHE A 157 -6.38 -16.62 -2.90
C PHE A 157 -5.77 -18.00 -2.59
N HIS A 158 -6.45 -19.11 -2.90
CA HIS A 158 -5.86 -20.44 -2.84
C HIS A 158 -4.91 -20.67 -4.01
N ARG A 159 -3.70 -21.15 -3.71
CA ARG A 159 -2.72 -21.55 -4.71
C ARG A 159 -3.26 -22.68 -5.59
N GLY A 160 -3.02 -22.59 -6.89
CA GLY A 160 -3.46 -23.60 -7.86
C GLY A 160 -4.95 -23.57 -8.18
N SER A 161 -5.70 -22.59 -7.69
CA SER A 161 -7.09 -22.41 -8.08
C SER A 161 -7.20 -22.05 -9.57
N PRO A 162 -8.12 -22.67 -10.35
CA PRO A 162 -8.34 -22.29 -11.75
C PRO A 162 -8.91 -20.87 -11.91
N LEU A 163 -9.46 -20.31 -10.82
CA LEU A 163 -9.93 -18.91 -10.74
C LEU A 163 -8.82 -17.94 -10.27
N ALA A 164 -7.57 -18.40 -10.17
CA ALA A 164 -6.45 -17.52 -9.88
C ALA A 164 -6.14 -16.65 -11.12
N LEU A 165 -6.22 -15.32 -10.97
CA LEU A 165 -5.89 -14.40 -12.03
C LEU A 165 -4.36 -14.30 -12.12
N PRO A 166 -3.74 -14.57 -13.29
CA PRO A 166 -2.26 -14.60 -13.41
C PRO A 166 -1.58 -13.30 -12.94
N PHE A 167 -2.27 -12.17 -13.10
CA PHE A 167 -1.75 -10.86 -12.72
C PHE A 167 -1.64 -10.64 -11.20
N VAL A 168 -2.44 -11.35 -10.40
CA VAL A 168 -2.50 -11.24 -8.93
C VAL A 168 -2.28 -12.58 -8.22
N GLU A 169 -1.84 -13.63 -8.92
CA GLU A 169 -1.70 -14.99 -8.40
C GLU A 169 -0.85 -15.09 -7.12
N ALA A 170 0.20 -14.27 -7.01
CA ALA A 170 1.08 -14.22 -5.84
C ALA A 170 0.61 -13.20 -4.77
N MET A 171 -0.57 -12.60 -4.91
CA MET A 171 -1.10 -11.64 -3.94
C MET A 171 -1.61 -12.39 -2.71
N SER A 172 -1.12 -12.01 -1.54
CA SER A 172 -1.69 -12.46 -0.27
C SER A 172 -3.01 -11.73 0.04
N ILE A 173 -3.90 -12.39 0.78
CA ILE A 173 -5.11 -11.75 1.31
C ILE A 173 -4.76 -10.53 2.18
N TYR A 174 -3.65 -10.56 2.93
CA TYR A 174 -3.20 -9.43 3.74
C TYR A 174 -2.78 -8.24 2.87
N THR A 175 -2.12 -8.50 1.74
CA THR A 175 -1.81 -7.47 0.73
C THR A 175 -3.09 -6.83 0.21
N ALA A 176 -4.11 -7.64 -0.10
CA ALA A 176 -5.37 -7.13 -0.63
C ALA A 176 -6.11 -6.25 0.40
N LEU A 177 -6.15 -6.68 1.67
CA LEU A 177 -6.71 -5.91 2.77
C LEU A 177 -5.93 -4.60 2.98
N CYS A 178 -4.61 -4.63 2.94
CA CYS A 178 -3.78 -3.42 3.05
C CYS A 178 -4.06 -2.43 1.91
N LEU A 179 -4.20 -2.88 0.66
CA LEU A 179 -4.59 -2.02 -0.47
C LEU A 179 -5.97 -1.41 -0.26
N LEU A 180 -6.96 -2.23 0.12
CA LEU A 180 -8.32 -1.79 0.39
C LEU A 180 -8.35 -0.69 1.47
N ILE A 181 -7.70 -0.96 2.61
CA ILE A 181 -7.62 -0.03 3.73
C ILE A 181 -6.88 1.24 3.31
N PHE A 182 -5.77 1.13 2.59
CA PHE A 182 -4.98 2.28 2.15
C PHE A 182 -5.77 3.18 1.20
N PHE A 183 -6.39 2.61 0.16
CA PHE A 183 -7.14 3.42 -0.80
C PHE A 183 -8.43 4.00 -0.19
N ALA A 184 -9.08 3.29 0.74
CA ALA A 184 -10.19 3.85 1.52
C ALA A 184 -9.74 5.05 2.35
N ALA A 185 -8.63 4.90 3.11
CA ALA A 185 -8.08 5.99 3.91
C ALA A 185 -7.62 7.17 3.04
N LEU A 186 -6.98 6.90 1.89
CA LEU A 186 -6.57 7.91 0.93
C LEU A 186 -7.78 8.67 0.35
N LEU A 187 -8.85 7.97 -0.02
CA LEU A 187 -10.07 8.60 -0.53
C LEU A 187 -10.70 9.52 0.50
N LEU A 188 -10.81 9.07 1.75
CA LEU A 188 -11.36 9.87 2.86
C LEU A 188 -10.54 11.13 3.10
N VAL A 189 -9.20 11.04 3.02
CA VAL A 189 -8.32 12.19 3.15
C VAL A 189 -8.43 13.13 1.95
N ALA A 190 -8.51 12.58 0.74
CA ALA A 190 -8.61 13.35 -0.48
C ALA A 190 -9.94 14.12 -0.60
N LEU A 191 -11.02 13.58 -0.04
CA LEU A 191 -12.35 14.20 -0.03
C LEU A 191 -12.59 15.15 1.17
N ASP A 192 -11.68 15.28 2.14
CA ASP A 192 -11.90 16.15 3.31
C ASP A 192 -11.97 17.64 2.88
N PRO A 193 -13.14 18.31 3.01
CA PRO A 193 -13.33 19.71 2.59
C PRO A 193 -12.48 20.69 3.41
N SER A 194 -11.97 20.27 4.57
CA SER A 194 -11.02 21.04 5.38
C SER A 194 -9.69 21.27 4.65
N ALA A 195 -9.29 20.31 3.81
CA ALA A 195 -8.10 20.43 2.96
C ALA A 195 -8.28 21.53 1.91
N GLU A 196 -9.50 21.74 1.44
CA GLU A 196 -9.84 22.77 0.45
C GLU A 196 -9.82 24.18 1.04
N ARG A 197 -10.27 24.35 2.29
CA ARG A 197 -10.17 25.63 3.02
C ARG A 197 -8.72 26.02 3.31
N GLN A 198 -7.87 25.08 3.72
CA GLN A 198 -6.44 25.34 3.92
C GLN A 198 -5.69 25.66 2.62
N ARG A 199 -6.18 25.18 1.47
CA ARG A 199 -5.63 25.51 0.14
C ARG A 199 -5.91 26.93 -0.29
N ARG A 200 -7.15 27.42 -0.09
CA ARG A 200 -7.52 28.80 -0.44
C ARG A 200 -6.83 29.84 0.45
N ALA A 201 -6.47 29.45 1.67
CA ALA A 201 -5.82 30.34 2.64
C ALA A 201 -4.29 30.47 2.46
N ARG A 202 -3.62 29.65 1.65
CA ARG A 202 -2.18 29.77 1.40
C ARG A 202 -1.93 30.71 0.21
N PRO A 203 -1.33 31.91 0.42
CA PRO A 203 -0.98 32.79 -0.68
C PRO A 203 0.02 32.06 -1.61
N ALA A 204 -0.16 32.24 -2.91
CA ALA A 204 0.74 31.73 -3.92
C ALA A 204 2.11 32.38 -3.71
N ARG A 205 3.02 31.69 -3.01
CA ARG A 205 4.43 32.06 -3.04
C ARG A 205 4.96 31.56 -4.38
N SER A 206 5.01 32.49 -5.33
CA SER A 206 5.78 32.43 -6.58
C SER A 206 7.25 32.26 -6.29
#